data_AF-A0A9P3LFG5-F1
#
_entry.id   AF-A0A9P3LFG5-F1
#
_cell.length_a   1.000
_cell.length_b   1.000
_cell.length_c   1.000
_cell.angle_alpha   90.00
_cell.angle_beta   90.00
_cell.angle_gamma   90.00
#
_symmetry.space_group_name_H-M   'P 1'
#
loop_
_entity.id
_entity.type
_entity.pdbx_description
1 polymer ?
#
loop_
_entity_poly.entity_id
_entity_poly.type
_entity_poly.pdbx_seq_one_letter_code
_entity_poly.pdbx_strand_id
1 'polypeptide(L)'
;MNSKASREPGLANIEHLNIVVYTTTSLLEALRQCDLARYPALRSLSIEIVYDTVDSSRVVDVWRSILAVLRSIPATTALEHLTLTSPVPLAALCSGWSRSALVAVLQQPLYSIDHCLVRIVDRAPLEHVTVVPPQGETFFSSNWARVRSFFRALYDYDMLRY
;
A
#
# COMPACT_ATOMS: atom_id res chain seq x y z
N MET A 1 -42.60 7.04 19.96
CA MET A 1 -41.16 7.28 20.19
C MET A 1 -40.42 6.96 18.90
N ASN A 2 -40.18 7.98 18.07
CA ASN A 2 -39.44 7.81 16.82
C ASN A 2 -37.95 7.79 17.12
N SER A 3 -37.35 6.61 17.02
CA SER A 3 -35.90 6.44 17.08
C SER A 3 -35.30 7.12 15.85
N LYS A 4 -34.77 8.33 16.05
CA LYS A 4 -33.90 9.03 15.10
C LYS A 4 -32.64 8.17 14.98
N ALA A 5 -32.62 7.28 14.00
CA ALA A 5 -31.38 6.68 13.53
C ALA A 5 -30.51 7.82 13.01
N SER A 6 -29.49 8.20 13.78
CA SER A 6 -28.38 9.02 13.30
C SER A 6 -27.73 8.24 12.16
N ARG A 7 -28.14 8.52 10.92
CA ARG A 7 -27.37 8.13 9.74
C ARG A 7 -26.03 8.83 9.87
N GLU A 8 -24.97 8.10 10.19
CA GLU A 8 -23.60 8.60 10.09
C GLU A 8 -23.43 9.18 8.68
N PRO A 9 -23.33 10.50 8.54
CA PRO A 9 -23.16 11.09 7.24
C PRO A 9 -21.71 10.86 6.82
N GLY A 10 -21.50 10.34 5.61
CA GLY A 10 -20.31 10.71 4.84
C GLY A 10 -19.40 9.58 4.37
N LEU A 11 -19.33 8.42 5.04
CA LEU A 11 -18.36 7.38 4.63
C LEU A 11 -18.72 6.72 3.28
N ALA A 12 -20.01 6.59 2.96
CA ALA A 12 -20.47 5.95 1.73
C ALA A 12 -20.09 6.72 0.44
N ASN A 13 -19.77 8.02 0.55
CA ASN A 13 -19.47 8.90 -0.59
C ASN A 13 -17.98 9.25 -0.70
N ILE A 14 -17.11 8.61 0.09
CA ILE A 14 -15.67 8.87 0.02
C ILE A 14 -15.11 8.17 -1.22
N GLU A 15 -14.83 8.97 -2.24
CA GLU A 15 -14.21 8.52 -3.49
C GLU A 15 -12.68 8.52 -3.42
N HIS A 16 -12.11 9.37 -2.57
CA HIS A 16 -10.66 9.54 -2.41
C HIS A 16 -10.27 9.40 -0.94
N LEU A 17 -9.40 8.44 -0.64
CA LEU A 17 -8.87 8.23 0.70
C LEU A 17 -7.34 8.37 0.68
N ASN A 18 -6.82 9.28 1.51
CA ASN A 18 -5.39 9.39 1.76
C ASN A 18 -5.11 8.98 3.22
N ILE A 19 -4.23 8.01 3.40
CA ILE A 19 -3.84 7.48 4.70
C ILE A 19 -2.35 7.76 4.91
N VAL A 20 -2.05 8.68 5.83
CA VAL A 20 -0.67 8.99 6.23
C VAL A 20 -0.38 8.25 7.54
N VAL A 21 0.64 7.41 7.54
CA VAL A 21 0.95 6.51 8.66
C VAL A 21 2.40 6.67 9.08
N TYR A 22 2.61 7.08 10.33
CA TYR A 22 3.93 7.05 10.95
C TYR A 22 4.26 5.61 11.39
N THR A 23 5.52 5.20 11.32
CA THR A 23 5.95 3.81 11.59
C THR A 23 5.92 3.40 13.07
N THR A 24 5.12 4.06 13.90
CA THR A 24 4.88 3.64 15.28
C THR A 24 3.99 2.40 15.29
N THR A 25 4.25 1.48 16.23
CA THR A 25 3.53 0.19 16.31
C THR A 25 2.00 0.36 16.32
N SER A 26 1.49 1.33 17.08
CA SER A 26 0.04 1.57 17.22
C SER A 26 -0.61 2.03 15.92
N LEU A 27 0.07 2.87 15.13
CA LEU A 27 -0.46 3.35 13.86
C LEU A 27 -0.39 2.28 12.75
N LEU A 28 0.65 1.45 12.75
CA LEU A 28 0.71 0.28 11.87
C LEU A 28 -0.35 -0.76 12.21
N GLU A 29 -0.67 -0.94 13.49
CA GLU A 29 -1.78 -1.78 13.96
C GLU A 29 -3.14 -1.21 13.50
N ALA A 30 -3.35 0.10 13.66
CA ALA A 30 -4.55 0.77 13.18
C ALA A 30 -4.72 0.64 11.66
N LEU A 31 -3.63 0.76 10.89
CA LEU A 31 -3.65 0.54 9.44
C LEU A 31 -4.09 -0.89 9.08
N ARG A 32 -3.66 -1.91 9.84
CA ARG A 32 -4.08 -3.32 9.62
C ARG A 32 -5.57 -3.53 9.84
N GLN A 33 -6.16 -2.74 10.73
CA GLN A 33 -7.58 -2.80 11.07
C GLN A 33 -8.44 -1.92 10.14
N CYS A 34 -7.83 -1.24 9.17
CA CYS A 34 -8.56 -0.42 8.21
C CYS A 34 -9.39 -1.31 7.28
N ASP A 35 -10.71 -1.20 7.42
CA ASP A 35 -11.68 -1.93 6.63
C ASP A 35 -12.21 -1.05 5.49
N LEU A 36 -11.66 -1.26 4.28
CA LEU A 36 -12.06 -0.49 3.11
C LEU A 36 -13.44 -0.88 2.57
N ALA A 37 -14.07 -1.93 3.11
CA ALA A 37 -15.46 -2.26 2.78
C ALA A 37 -16.47 -1.18 3.16
N ARG A 38 -16.08 -0.28 4.07
CA ARG A 38 -16.89 0.87 4.48
C ARG A 38 -16.95 1.99 3.45
N TYR A 39 -16.13 1.91 2.40
CA TYR A 39 -16.02 2.94 1.34
C TYR A 39 -16.37 2.35 -0.03
N PRO A 40 -17.66 2.05 -0.30
CA PRO A 40 -18.07 1.42 -1.56
C PRO A 40 -17.84 2.31 -2.80
N ALA A 41 -17.82 3.64 -2.62
CA ALA A 41 -17.54 4.61 -3.68
C ALA A 41 -16.05 4.88 -3.91
N LEU A 42 -15.15 4.20 -3.18
CA LEU A 42 -13.71 4.47 -3.24
C LEU A 42 -13.16 4.21 -4.65
N ARG A 43 -12.60 5.25 -5.25
CA ARG A 43 -11.93 5.22 -6.56
C ARG A 43 -10.43 5.43 -6.45
N SER A 44 -9.97 6.13 -5.41
CA SER A 44 -8.55 6.44 -5.23
C SER A 44 -8.11 6.18 -3.80
N LEU A 45 -7.05 5.39 -3.64
CA LEU A 45 -6.41 5.12 -2.36
C LEU A 45 -4.95 5.57 -2.41
N SER A 46 -4.56 6.42 -1.47
CA SER A 46 -3.16 6.78 -1.24
C SER A 46 -2.74 6.36 0.15
N ILE A 47 -1.59 5.70 0.28
CA ILE A 47 -0.98 5.31 1.54
C ILE A 47 0.42 5.89 1.57
N GLU A 48 0.68 6.80 2.50
CA GLU A 48 1.98 7.42 2.72
C GLU A 48 2.57 6.93 4.03
N ILE A 49 3.78 6.39 3.97
CA ILE A 49 4.50 5.88 5.14
C ILE A 49 5.57 6.88 5.56
N VAL A 50 5.49 7.35 6.80
CA VAL A 50 6.45 8.29 7.40
C VAL A 50 7.30 7.55 8.42
N TYR A 51 8.58 7.36 8.11
CA TYR A 51 9.53 6.71 9.02
C TYR A 51 10.05 7.72 10.06
N ASP A 52 10.07 7.34 11.34
CA ASP A 52 10.51 8.26 12.40
C ASP A 52 12.05 8.44 12.47
N THR A 53 12.85 7.52 11.93
CA THR A 53 14.29 7.61 11.57
C THR A 53 14.73 6.29 10.92
N VAL A 54 16.04 6.08 10.71
CA VAL A 54 16.81 5.01 10.00
C VAL A 54 16.42 3.54 10.31
N ASP A 55 15.40 3.28 11.12
CA ASP A 55 15.02 1.94 11.53
C ASP A 55 14.35 1.14 10.40
N SER A 56 15.14 0.26 9.77
CA SER A 56 14.67 -0.69 8.78
C SER A 56 13.90 -1.88 9.37
N SER A 57 13.83 -2.03 10.69
CA SER A 57 13.16 -3.17 11.34
C SER A 57 11.64 -3.17 11.10
N ARG A 58 11.05 -1.99 10.89
CA ARG A 58 9.59 -1.81 10.71
C ARG A 58 9.09 -2.04 9.30
N VAL A 59 9.99 -2.23 8.35
CA VAL A 59 9.65 -2.45 6.94
C VAL A 59 8.72 -3.64 6.75
N VAL A 60 8.97 -4.75 7.46
CA VAL A 60 8.10 -5.93 7.39
C VAL A 60 6.70 -5.62 7.90
N ASP A 61 6.60 -4.85 8.98
CA ASP A 61 5.31 -4.46 9.54
C ASP A 61 4.54 -3.55 8.59
N VAL A 62 5.22 -2.60 7.93
CA VAL A 62 4.64 -1.73 6.91
C VAL A 62 4.05 -2.56 5.76
N TRP A 63 4.82 -3.49 5.19
CA TRP A 63 4.34 -4.35 4.11
C TRP A 63 3.17 -5.24 4.53
N ARG A 64 3.19 -5.77 5.75
CA ARG A 64 2.06 -6.53 6.30
C ARG A 64 0.81 -5.66 6.47
N SER A 65 0.97 -4.42 6.92
CA SER A 65 -0.14 -3.47 7.06
C SER A 65 -0.72 -3.07 5.70
N ILE A 66 0.12 -2.78 4.70
CA ILE A 66 -0.32 -2.52 3.32
C ILE A 66 -1.09 -3.72 2.77
N LEU A 67 -0.56 -4.94 2.94
CA LEU A 67 -1.25 -6.15 2.50
C LEU A 67 -2.63 -6.32 3.15
N ALA A 68 -2.76 -6.01 4.44
CA ALA A 68 -4.04 -6.07 5.14
C ALA A 68 -5.06 -5.09 4.54
N VAL A 69 -4.65 -3.85 4.25
CA VAL A 69 -5.49 -2.84 3.58
C VAL A 69 -5.90 -3.31 2.19
N LEU A 70 -4.97 -3.81 1.38
CA LEU A 70 -5.29 -4.29 0.04
C LEU A 70 -6.26 -5.47 0.04
N ARG A 71 -6.20 -6.32 1.07
CA ARG A 71 -7.15 -7.43 1.25
C ARG A 71 -8.53 -6.98 1.72
N SER A 72 -8.64 -5.82 2.37
CA SER A 72 -9.93 -5.29 2.82
C SER A 72 -10.71 -4.57 1.71
N ILE A 73 -10.10 -4.33 0.55
CA ILE A 73 -10.79 -3.77 -0.63
C ILE A 73 -11.85 -4.77 -1.13
N PRO A 74 -13.15 -4.41 -1.12
CA PRO A 74 -14.21 -5.25 -1.66
C PRO A 74 -14.03 -5.54 -3.14
N ALA A 75 -14.50 -6.71 -3.58
CA ALA A 75 -14.53 -7.06 -4.99
C ALA A 75 -15.44 -6.15 -5.85
N THR A 76 -16.37 -5.43 -5.22
CA THR A 76 -17.31 -4.51 -5.88
C THR A 76 -16.77 -3.08 -5.99
N THR A 77 -15.65 -2.77 -5.35
CA THR A 77 -15.07 -1.42 -5.35
C THR A 77 -14.39 -1.15 -6.68
N ALA A 78 -14.77 -0.07 -7.35
CA ALA A 78 -14.18 0.37 -8.61
C ALA A 78 -12.94 1.23 -8.34
N LEU A 79 -11.90 0.65 -7.73
CA LEU A 79 -10.67 1.36 -7.46
C LEU A 79 -9.92 1.61 -8.78
N GLU A 80 -9.70 2.87 -9.10
CA GLU A 80 -9.04 3.37 -10.32
C GLU A 80 -7.57 3.73 -10.04
N HIS A 81 -7.27 4.23 -8.83
CA HIS A 81 -5.94 4.68 -8.45
C HIS A 81 -5.48 4.09 -7.11
N LEU A 82 -4.26 3.57 -7.09
CA LEU A 82 -3.55 3.20 -5.86
C LEU A 82 -2.18 3.87 -5.83
N THR A 83 -1.89 4.65 -4.80
CA THR A 83 -0.57 5.25 -4.57
C THR A 83 0.03 4.74 -3.27
N LEU A 84 1.24 4.19 -3.33
CA LEU A 84 2.04 3.85 -2.15
C LEU A 84 3.26 4.77 -2.09
N THR A 85 3.31 5.67 -1.12
CA THR A 85 4.41 6.61 -0.94
C THR A 85 5.32 6.15 0.19
N SER A 86 6.62 6.12 -0.08
CA SER A 86 7.69 5.75 0.85
C SER A 86 7.49 4.39 1.52
N PRO A 87 7.09 3.30 0.86
CA PRO A 87 6.86 2.02 1.55
C PRO A 87 8.14 1.42 2.15
N VAL A 88 9.32 1.97 1.79
CA VAL A 88 10.65 1.55 2.23
C VAL A 88 11.44 2.78 2.69
N PRO A 89 12.20 2.73 3.81
CA PRO A 89 12.97 3.88 4.26
C PRO A 89 14.21 4.08 3.39
N LEU A 90 14.61 5.34 3.25
CA LEU A 90 15.72 5.75 2.39
C LEU A 90 17.04 5.04 2.74
N ALA A 91 17.35 4.91 4.03
CA ALA A 91 18.58 4.24 4.47
C ALA A 91 18.69 2.79 3.97
N ALA A 92 17.54 2.13 3.82
CA ALA A 92 17.47 0.77 3.38
C ALA A 92 17.60 0.69 1.84
N LEU A 93 17.07 1.67 1.09
CA LEU A 93 17.33 1.84 -0.34
C LEU A 93 18.82 2.06 -0.65
N CYS A 94 19.49 2.92 0.11
CA CYS A 94 20.90 3.28 -0.12
C CYS A 94 21.90 2.16 0.22
N SER A 95 21.53 1.21 1.08
CA SER A 95 22.44 0.18 1.60
C SER A 95 22.42 -1.14 0.81
N GLY A 96 21.52 -1.30 -0.16
CA GLY A 96 21.38 -2.53 -0.95
C GLY A 96 20.76 -3.67 -0.14
N TRP A 97 19.54 -4.06 -0.51
CA TRP A 97 18.72 -5.01 0.27
C TRP A 97 19.08 -6.48 0.06
N SER A 98 19.61 -6.82 -1.11
CA SER A 98 19.78 -8.20 -1.62
C SER A 98 20.47 -9.21 -0.69
N ARG A 99 21.24 -8.79 0.31
CA ARG A 99 21.98 -9.70 1.21
C ARG A 99 21.49 -9.74 2.65
N SER A 100 20.40 -9.04 2.96
CA SER A 100 19.87 -8.95 4.32
C SER A 100 18.84 -10.05 4.60
N ALA A 101 18.82 -10.57 5.84
CA ALA A 101 17.76 -11.49 6.31
C ALA A 101 16.35 -10.88 6.18
N LEU A 102 16.27 -9.55 6.07
CA LEU A 102 15.04 -8.81 5.85
C LEU A 102 14.35 -9.18 4.53
N VAL A 103 15.11 -9.36 3.44
CA VAL A 103 14.55 -9.72 2.12
C VAL A 103 13.87 -11.09 2.15
N ALA A 104 14.48 -12.06 2.81
CA ALA A 104 13.88 -13.39 2.97
C ALA A 104 12.53 -13.33 3.69
N VAL A 105 12.42 -12.46 4.71
CA VAL A 105 11.15 -12.27 5.46
C VAL A 105 10.13 -11.48 4.64
N LEU A 106 10.56 -10.59 3.75
CA LEU A 106 9.70 -9.78 2.89
C LEU A 106 9.19 -10.48 1.65
N GLN A 107 9.87 -11.53 1.18
CA GLN A 107 9.48 -12.25 -0.03
C GLN A 107 8.00 -12.64 -0.04
N GLN A 108 7.52 -13.21 1.07
CA GLN A 108 6.14 -13.69 1.16
C GLN A 108 5.09 -12.55 1.22
N PRO A 109 5.26 -11.49 2.05
CA PRO A 109 4.41 -10.30 1.99
C PRO A 109 4.36 -9.67 0.60
N LEU A 110 5.51 -9.49 -0.04
CA LEU A 110 5.64 -8.87 -1.36
C LEU A 110 4.93 -9.70 -2.45
N TYR A 111 5.15 -11.01 -2.48
CA TYR A 111 4.43 -11.92 -3.37
C TYR A 111 2.92 -11.86 -3.14
N SER A 112 2.47 -11.82 -1.88
CA SER A 112 1.04 -11.72 -1.57
C SER A 112 0.42 -10.40 -2.04
N ILE A 113 1.19 -9.31 -2.00
CA ILE A 113 0.76 -8.01 -2.51
C ILE A 113 0.62 -8.04 -4.03
N ASP A 114 1.59 -8.62 -4.74
CA ASP A 114 1.51 -8.81 -6.21
C ASP A 114 0.19 -9.48 -6.60
N HIS A 115 -0.13 -10.61 -5.96
CA HIS A 115 -1.38 -11.34 -6.20
C HIS A 115 -2.63 -10.54 -5.84
N CYS A 116 -2.61 -9.78 -4.74
CA CYS A 116 -3.72 -8.91 -4.37
C CYS A 116 -3.95 -7.83 -5.42
N LEU A 117 -2.89 -7.19 -5.91
CA LEU A 117 -2.99 -6.13 -6.92
C LEU A 117 -3.47 -6.66 -8.26
N VAL A 118 -2.96 -7.81 -8.72
CA VAL A 118 -3.46 -8.50 -9.92
C VAL A 118 -4.97 -8.76 -9.78
N ARG A 119 -5.42 -9.29 -8.64
CA ARG A 119 -6.84 -9.53 -8.40
C ARG A 119 -7.69 -8.25 -8.41
N ILE A 120 -7.16 -7.12 -7.98
CA ILE A 120 -7.88 -5.84 -8.02
C ILE A 120 -8.00 -5.37 -9.47
N VAL A 121 -6.90 -5.45 -10.25
CA VAL A 121 -6.87 -5.12 -11.68
C VAL A 121 -7.83 -6.00 -12.49
N ASP A 122 -7.90 -7.30 -12.20
CA ASP A 122 -8.77 -8.22 -12.94
C ASP A 122 -10.28 -7.96 -12.73
N ARG A 123 -10.65 -7.22 -11.67
CA ARG A 123 -12.05 -7.05 -11.23
C ARG A 123 -12.58 -5.63 -11.37
N ALA A 124 -11.70 -4.64 -11.26
CA ALA A 124 -12.02 -3.22 -11.32
C ALA A 124 -11.10 -2.57 -12.37
N PRO A 125 -11.49 -1.45 -12.99
CA PRO A 125 -10.62 -0.74 -13.92
C PRO A 125 -9.54 0.01 -13.13
N LEU A 126 -8.65 -0.71 -12.44
CA LEU A 126 -7.49 -0.10 -11.81
C LEU A 126 -6.59 0.41 -12.93
N GLU A 127 -6.64 1.72 -13.16
CA GLU A 127 -5.94 2.38 -14.25
C GLU A 127 -4.48 2.60 -13.86
N HIS A 128 -4.22 2.92 -12.59
CA HIS A 128 -2.91 3.33 -12.11
C HIS A 128 -2.55 2.74 -10.74
N VAL A 129 -1.37 2.12 -10.68
CA VAL A 129 -0.65 1.84 -9.43
C VAL A 129 0.64 2.65 -9.44
N THR A 130 0.73 3.61 -8.54
CA THR A 130 1.88 4.51 -8.36
C THR A 130 2.61 4.11 -7.09
N VAL A 131 3.93 3.99 -7.17
CA VAL A 131 4.77 3.89 -5.97
C VAL A 131 5.73 5.07 -6.00
N VAL A 132 5.85 5.80 -4.91
CA VAL A 132 6.71 7.00 -4.82
C VAL A 132 7.79 6.73 -3.77
N PRO A 133 9.08 7.00 -4.01
CA PRO A 133 10.12 6.80 -3.02
C PRO A 133 10.15 7.99 -2.05
N PRO A 134 10.88 7.89 -0.93
CA PRO A 134 10.99 8.98 0.05
C PRO A 134 11.57 10.30 -0.46
N GLN A 135 12.23 10.30 -1.62
CA GLN A 135 12.93 11.47 -2.17
C GLN A 135 12.13 12.28 -3.20
N GLY A 136 10.81 12.07 -3.31
CA GLY A 136 9.91 13.07 -3.88
C GLY A 136 9.90 13.24 -5.40
N GLU A 137 10.69 12.49 -6.17
CA GLU A 137 10.43 12.35 -7.60
C GLU A 137 9.55 11.11 -7.83
N THR A 138 8.46 11.30 -8.58
CA THR A 138 7.51 10.24 -8.95
C THR A 138 8.28 9.08 -9.58
N PHE A 139 8.48 7.99 -8.85
CA PHE A 139 9.27 6.84 -9.31
C PHE A 139 8.71 6.30 -10.63
N PHE A 140 7.39 6.46 -10.84
CA PHE A 140 6.69 5.74 -11.87
C PHE A 140 5.22 6.12 -12.07
N SER A 141 4.82 6.34 -13.32
CA SER A 141 3.41 6.32 -13.74
C SER A 141 3.27 5.38 -14.93
N SER A 142 2.30 4.46 -14.90
CA SER A 142 1.97 3.62 -16.06
C SER A 142 0.52 3.26 -16.11
N ASN A 143 0.03 3.21 -17.34
CA ASN A 143 -1.17 2.51 -17.71
C ASN A 143 -0.81 1.00 -17.76
N TRP A 144 -1.47 0.19 -16.95
CA TRP A 144 -1.69 -1.24 -17.14
C TRP A 144 -0.55 -2.29 -17.23
N ALA A 145 0.73 -1.97 -16.99
CA ALA A 145 1.81 -2.98 -17.15
C ALA A 145 2.64 -3.34 -15.89
N ARG A 146 2.33 -2.80 -14.70
CA ARG A 146 3.42 -2.42 -13.79
C ARG A 146 3.42 -2.87 -12.33
N VAL A 147 2.50 -3.72 -11.86
CA VAL A 147 2.73 -4.43 -10.58
C VAL A 147 4.02 -5.25 -10.67
N ARG A 148 4.22 -5.97 -11.79
CA ARG A 148 5.49 -6.61 -12.15
C ARG A 148 6.66 -5.62 -12.24
N SER A 149 6.40 -4.36 -12.53
CA SER A 149 7.46 -3.35 -12.67
C SER A 149 7.87 -2.70 -11.35
N PHE A 150 7.05 -2.75 -10.29
CA PHE A 150 7.50 -2.40 -8.93
C PHE A 150 8.44 -3.46 -8.36
N PHE A 151 8.06 -4.74 -8.44
CA PHE A 151 8.96 -5.84 -8.07
C PHE A 151 10.17 -5.91 -9.00
N ARG A 152 10.01 -5.61 -10.28
CA ARG A 152 11.14 -5.48 -11.20
C ARG A 152 11.99 -4.25 -10.88
N ALA A 153 11.43 -3.12 -10.47
CA ALA A 153 12.24 -1.96 -10.05
C ALA A 153 12.99 -2.28 -8.75
N LEU A 154 12.32 -2.85 -7.74
CA LEU A 154 13.00 -3.37 -6.55
C LEU A 154 14.09 -4.41 -6.93
N TYR A 155 13.87 -5.25 -7.94
CA TYR A 155 14.87 -6.16 -8.47
C TYR A 155 16.03 -5.43 -9.19
N ASP A 156 15.72 -4.45 -10.04
CA ASP A 156 16.67 -3.66 -10.84
C ASP A 156 17.57 -2.77 -9.94
N TYR A 157 17.07 -2.37 -8.77
CA TYR A 157 17.83 -1.69 -7.70
C TYR A 157 18.55 -2.67 -6.74
N ASP A 158 18.68 -3.95 -7.11
CA ASP A 158 19.35 -4.98 -6.31
C ASP A 158 18.72 -5.19 -4.91
N MET A 159 17.41 -4.93 -4.79
CA MET A 159 16.66 -5.07 -3.54
C MET A 159 15.87 -6.36 -3.40
N LEU A 160 15.72 -7.13 -4.49
CA LEU A 160 15.03 -8.42 -4.52
C LEU A 160 15.84 -9.55 -5.18
N ARG A 161 17.14 -9.35 -5.43
CA ARG A 161 17.96 -10.43 -5.98
C ARG A 161 18.07 -11.57 -4.95
N TYR A 162 17.59 -12.74 -5.36
CA TYR A 162 17.71 -14.04 -4.68
C TYR A 162 19.14 -14.57 -4.72
#